data_AF-A0A2E0WKU4-F1
#
_entry.id   AF-A0A2E0WKU4-F1
#
_cell.length_a   1.000
_cell.length_b   1.000
_cell.length_c   1.000
_cell.angle_alpha   90.00
_cell.angle_beta   90.00
_cell.angle_gamma   90.00
#
_symmetry.space_group_name_H-M   'P 1'
#
loop_
_entity.id
_entity.type
_entity.pdbx_description
1 polymer ?
#
loop_
_entity_poly.entity_id
_entity_poly.type
_entity_poly.pdbx_seq_one_letter_code
_entity_poly.pdbx_strand_id
1 'polypeptide(L)'
;MRTTLDLPEDLMRRAKIAAVERGCTLRALFAKALERELTHPALEPQSPPELPLLEVRDDCPVLHLKPEDLESIDSDDEAEKALEVHRRR
;
A
#
# COMPACT_ATOMS: atom_id res chain seq x y z
N MET A 1 11.28 -25.26 13.26
CA MET A 1 10.79 -26.65 13.10
C MET A 1 10.86 -27.04 11.63
N ARG A 2 11.10 -28.33 11.29
CA ARG A 2 10.97 -28.83 9.91
C ARG A 2 9.57 -29.43 9.77
N THR A 3 8.80 -28.90 8.82
CA THR A 3 7.44 -29.35 8.53
C THR A 3 7.39 -29.80 7.08
N THR A 4 6.71 -30.91 6.82
CA THR A 4 6.44 -31.40 5.46
C THR A 4 4.98 -31.10 5.16
N LEU A 5 4.71 -30.45 4.02
CA LEU A 5 3.37 -30.07 3.57
C LEU A 5 3.21 -30.55 2.13
N ASP A 6 2.06 -31.15 1.83
CA ASP A 6 1.69 -31.49 0.46
C ASP A 6 1.06 -30.29 -0.22
N LEU A 7 1.62 -29.88 -1.36
CA LEU A 7 1.16 -28.75 -2.15
C LEU A 7 0.88 -29.20 -3.58
N PRO A 8 -0.23 -28.76 -4.19
CA PRO A 8 -0.48 -29.02 -5.61
C PRO A 8 0.67 -28.50 -6.48
N GLU A 9 1.03 -29.25 -7.53
CA GLU A 9 2.16 -28.91 -8.39
C GLU A 9 2.02 -27.52 -9.02
N ASP A 10 0.82 -27.17 -9.49
CA ASP A 10 0.53 -25.85 -10.06
C ASP A 10 0.72 -24.71 -9.04
N LEU A 11 0.38 -24.95 -7.78
CA LEU A 11 0.59 -23.97 -6.71
C LEU A 11 2.08 -23.80 -6.43
N MET A 12 2.81 -24.91 -6.39
CA MET A 12 4.26 -24.89 -6.18
C MET A 12 4.99 -24.20 -7.34
N ARG A 13 4.53 -24.40 -8.59
CA ARG A 13 5.07 -23.70 -9.77
C ARG A 13 4.88 -22.19 -9.65
N ARG A 14 3.66 -21.74 -9.34
CA ARG A 14 3.37 -20.30 -9.16
C ARG A 14 4.16 -19.69 -8.00
N ALA A 15 4.31 -20.40 -6.89
CA ALA A 15 5.10 -19.91 -5.76
C ALA A 15 6.59 -19.73 -6.11
N LYS A 16 7.16 -20.63 -6.92
CA LYS A 16 8.55 -20.48 -7.43
C LYS A 16 8.69 -19.24 -8.30
N ILE A 17 7.77 -19.02 -9.24
CA ILE A 17 7.76 -17.83 -10.10
C ILE A 17 7.69 -16.56 -9.24
N ALA A 18 6.73 -16.50 -8.33
CA ALA A 18 6.55 -15.36 -7.42
C ALA A 18 7.77 -15.09 -6.53
N ALA A 19 8.50 -16.14 -6.12
CA ALA A 19 9.73 -15.99 -5.35
C ALA A 19 10.83 -15.31 -6.17
N VAL A 20 10.99 -15.71 -7.44
CA VAL A 20 11.96 -15.12 -8.38
C VAL A 20 11.60 -13.67 -8.69
N GLU A 21 10.34 -13.40 -9.04
CA GLU A 21 9.85 -12.04 -9.35
C GLU A 21 10.05 -11.07 -8.18
N ARG A 22 9.90 -11.56 -6.94
CA ARG A 22 10.09 -10.75 -5.72
C ARG A 22 11.53 -10.75 -5.20
N GLY A 23 12.47 -11.40 -5.91
CA GLY A 23 13.87 -11.48 -5.51
C GLY A 23 14.09 -12.13 -4.12
N CYS A 24 13.26 -13.10 -3.75
CA CYS A 24 13.29 -13.72 -2.42
C CYS A 24 13.37 -15.25 -2.48
N THR A 25 13.78 -15.87 -1.38
CA THR A 25 13.79 -17.33 -1.30
C THR A 25 12.39 -17.89 -1.11
N LEU A 26 12.16 -19.11 -1.61
CA LEU A 26 10.90 -19.83 -1.43
C LEU A 26 10.49 -19.95 0.06
N ARG A 27 11.48 -20.18 0.93
CA ARG A 27 11.28 -20.24 2.39
C ARG A 27 10.80 -18.90 2.95
N ALA A 28 11.43 -17.79 2.55
CA ALA A 28 11.03 -16.46 2.98
C ALA A 28 9.62 -16.10 2.48
N LEU A 29 9.28 -16.49 1.26
CA LEU A 29 7.94 -16.31 0.69
C LEU A 29 6.89 -17.04 1.52
N PHE A 30 7.11 -18.32 1.84
CA PHE A 30 6.16 -19.08 2.67
C PHE A 30 6.06 -18.57 4.11
N ALA A 31 7.19 -18.19 4.73
CA ALA A 31 7.19 -17.63 6.08
C ALA A 31 6.37 -16.34 6.15
N LYS A 32 6.59 -15.40 5.21
CA LYS A 32 5.83 -14.14 5.14
C LYS A 32 4.35 -14.37 4.86
N ALA A 33 4.02 -15.32 3.98
CA ALA A 33 2.64 -15.65 3.68
C ALA A 33 1.91 -16.20 4.91
N LEU A 34 2.55 -17.10 5.67
CA LEU A 34 2.01 -17.67 6.89
C LEU A 34 1.88 -16.62 8.00
N GLU A 35 2.89 -15.78 8.18
CA GLU A 35 2.87 -14.67 9.15
C GLU A 35 1.72 -13.70 8.87
N ARG A 36 1.52 -13.33 7.60
CA ARG A 36 0.39 -12.48 7.19
C ARG A 36 -0.95 -13.11 7.54
N GLU A 37 -1.12 -14.39 7.26
CA GLU A 37 -2.39 -15.09 7.52
C GLU A 37 -2.69 -15.24 9.02
N LEU A 38 -1.65 -15.44 9.84
CA LEU A 38 -1.80 -15.56 11.29
C LEU A 38 -1.99 -14.19 11.98
N THR A 39 -1.46 -13.11 11.41
CA THR A 39 -1.59 -11.75 11.96
C THR A 39 -2.89 -11.09 11.54
N HIS A 40 -3.29 -11.32 10.29
CA HIS A 40 -4.53 -10.83 9.73
C HIS A 40 -5.35 -12.05 9.29
N PRO A 41 -6.08 -12.71 10.21
CA PRO A 41 -7.08 -13.69 9.77
C PRO A 41 -7.96 -12.99 8.74
N ALA A 42 -8.12 -13.61 7.57
CA ALA A 42 -8.79 -13.04 6.41
C ALA A 42 -9.92 -12.12 6.87
N LEU A 43 -9.73 -10.81 6.64
CA LEU A 43 -10.79 -9.84 6.86
C LEU A 43 -11.96 -10.36 6.04
N GLU A 44 -13.01 -10.88 6.72
CA GLU A 44 -14.33 -11.02 6.11
C GLU A 44 -14.57 -9.75 5.31
N PRO A 45 -15.13 -9.82 4.09
CA PRO A 45 -15.30 -8.66 3.23
C PRO A 45 -15.91 -7.56 4.07
N GLN A 46 -15.07 -6.62 4.51
CA GLN A 46 -15.52 -5.62 5.44
C GLN A 46 -16.49 -4.81 4.62
N SER A 47 -17.75 -4.76 5.08
CA SER A 47 -18.71 -3.77 4.63
C SER A 47 -17.92 -2.47 4.48
N PRO A 48 -18.00 -1.79 3.31
CA PRO A 48 -17.23 -0.58 3.10
C PRO A 48 -17.40 0.28 4.34
N PRO A 49 -16.29 0.76 4.96
CA PRO A 49 -16.40 1.54 6.18
C PRO A 49 -17.45 2.62 5.92
N GLU A 50 -18.43 2.75 6.83
CA GLU A 50 -19.38 3.86 6.81
C GLU A 50 -18.56 5.13 7.10
N LEU A 51 -17.87 5.60 6.07
CA LEU A 51 -17.30 6.92 6.05
C LEU A 51 -18.48 7.88 6.13
N PRO A 52 -18.41 8.90 7.00
CA PRO A 52 -19.47 9.89 7.05
C PRO A 52 -19.66 10.47 5.64
N LEU A 53 -20.90 10.49 5.18
CA LEU A 53 -21.24 11.14 3.92
C LEU A 53 -20.96 12.64 4.11
N LEU A 54 -19.86 13.10 3.52
CA LEU A 54 -19.55 14.52 3.45
C LEU A 54 -20.45 15.12 2.37
N GLU A 55 -21.49 15.83 2.80
CA GLU A 55 -22.28 16.65 1.90
C GLU A 55 -21.39 17.79 1.38
N VAL A 56 -21.04 17.71 0.10
CA VAL A 56 -20.36 18.81 -0.59
C VAL A 56 -21.39 19.92 -0.75
N ARG A 57 -21.08 21.10 -0.24
CA ARG A 57 -21.95 22.28 -0.42
C ARG A 57 -22.04 22.63 -1.91
N ASP A 58 -23.18 23.14 -2.35
CA ASP A 58 -23.42 23.52 -3.75
C ASP A 58 -22.46 24.61 -4.26
N ASP A 59 -21.84 25.38 -3.35
CA ASP A 59 -20.86 26.42 -3.64
C ASP A 59 -19.41 25.90 -3.69
N CYS A 60 -19.20 24.59 -3.62
CA CYS A 60 -17.86 24.00 -3.64
C CYS A 60 -17.23 24.14 -5.03
N PRO A 61 -16.05 24.79 -5.15
CA PRO A 61 -15.37 24.91 -6.44
C PRO A 61 -14.87 23.53 -6.89
N VAL A 62 -15.25 23.12 -8.09
CA VAL A 62 -14.72 21.91 -8.71
C VAL A 62 -13.27 22.19 -9.14
N LEU A 63 -12.33 21.52 -8.51
CA LEU A 63 -10.92 21.64 -8.85
C LEU A 63 -10.62 20.78 -10.09
N HIS A 64 -10.47 21.45 -11.24
CA HIS A 64 -10.00 20.82 -12.48
C HIS A 64 -8.48 20.91 -12.57
N LEU A 65 -7.79 20.17 -11.72
CA LEU A 65 -6.33 20.14 -11.72
C LEU A 65 -5.81 19.30 -12.87
N LYS A 66 -4.84 19.84 -13.61
CA LYS A 66 -4.02 19.07 -14.55
C LYS A 66 -2.79 18.51 -13.82
N PRO A 67 -2.12 17.49 -14.39
CA PRO A 67 -0.88 16.96 -13.82
C PRO A 67 0.19 18.05 -13.56
N GLU A 68 0.30 19.04 -14.44
CA GLU A 68 1.24 20.17 -14.33
C GLU A 68 0.95 21.07 -13.11
N ASP A 69 -0.31 21.20 -12.73
CA ASP A 69 -0.72 21.99 -11.56
C ASP A 69 -0.34 21.29 -10.24
N LEU A 70 -0.33 19.95 -10.22
CA LEU A 70 0.07 19.16 -9.06
C LEU A 70 1.57 19.26 -8.79
N GLU A 71 2.39 19.21 -9.85
CA GLU A 71 3.84 19.38 -9.74
C GLU A 71 4.23 20.74 -9.17
N SER A 72 3.46 21.79 -9.54
CA SER A 72 3.67 23.14 -9.02
C SER A 72 3.36 23.23 -7.52
N ILE A 73 2.24 22.64 -7.07
CA ILE A 73 1.83 22.62 -5.66
C ILE A 73 2.86 21.87 -4.79
N ASP A 74 3.37 20.73 -5.26
CA ASP A 74 4.38 19.95 -4.53
C ASP A 74 5.69 20.73 -4.37
N SER A 75 6.07 21.54 -5.37
CA SER A 75 7.32 22.32 -5.35
C SER A 75 7.28 23.54 -4.41
N ASP A 76 6.13 24.20 -4.30
CA ASP A 76 5.96 25.37 -3.41
C ASP A 76 6.00 24.95 -1.92
N ASP A 77 5.45 23.77 -1.61
CA ASP A 77 5.39 23.20 -0.26
C ASP A 77 6.79 22.81 0.28
N GLU A 78 7.70 22.40 -0.60
CA GLU A 78 9.09 22.09 -0.24
C GLU A 78 9.91 23.36 0.06
N ALA A 79 9.64 24.46 -0.65
CA ALA A 79 10.34 25.73 -0.48
C ALA A 79 10.00 26.41 0.86
N GLU A 80 8.74 26.39 1.29
CA GLU A 80 8.34 26.95 2.59
C GLU A 80 8.88 26.13 3.77
N LYS A 81 8.81 24.79 3.71
CA LYS A 81 9.34 23.91 4.77
C LYS A 81 10.86 24.07 4.94
N ALA A 82 11.61 24.27 3.85
CA ALA A 82 13.05 24.49 3.90
C ALA A 82 13.43 25.81 4.61
N LEU A 83 12.67 26.89 4.40
CA LEU A 83 12.87 28.18 5.06
C LEU A 83 12.49 28.12 6.55
N GLU A 84 11.43 27.39 6.90
CA GLU A 84 10.98 27.25 8.29
C GLU A 84 11.99 26.45 9.14
N VAL A 85 12.58 25.38 8.58
CA VAL A 85 13.66 24.61 9.22
C VAL A 85 14.90 25.47 9.45
N HIS A 86 15.23 26.37 8.51
CA HIS A 86 16.38 27.26 8.64
C HIS A 86 16.17 28.39 9.66
N ARG A 87 14.92 28.82 9.90
CA ARG A 87 14.56 29.85 10.87
C ARG A 87 14.54 29.33 12.31
N ARG A 88 14.44 28.01 12.50
CA ARG A 88 14.38 27.34 13.81
C ARG A 88 15.76 26.91 14.36
N ARG A 89 16.84 27.20 13.65
CA ARG A 89 18.22 26.84 13.99
C ARG A 89 19.06 28.08 14.28
#